data_AF-A0A8T0EKU5-F1
#
_entry.id   AF-A0A8T0EKU5-F1
#
_cell.length_a   1.000
_cell.length_b   1.000
_cell.length_c   1.000
_cell.angle_alpha   90.00
_cell.angle_beta   90.00
_cell.angle_gamma   90.00
#
_symmetry.space_group_name_H-M   'P 1'
#
loop_
_entity.id
_entity.type
_entity.pdbx_description
1 polymer ?
#
loop_
_entity_poly.entity_id
_entity_poly.type
_entity_poly.pdbx_seq_one_letter_code
_entity_poly.pdbx_strand_id
1 'polypeptide(L)'
;MTTNQTSELEILQMKANQVTDEGKKGGKTGIQHWFAFYEPQRGATDFKTDSAAWRNNEDGKVVNTQPTRVVDNRNGAGPTTGGYVQRITHDAREDEMEENMQQVSSIIGNLKNMAIDMGSEIDSQNQQLDRINMKAQSNETHIVNANARASKLLGKKE
;
A
#
# COMPACT_ATOMS: atom_id res chain seq x y z
N MET A 1 14.50 23.68 -20.95
CA MET A 1 13.34 23.34 -21.80
C MET A 1 12.62 22.15 -21.14
N THR A 2 11.91 22.40 -20.04
CA THR A 2 11.32 21.35 -19.16
C THR A 2 10.13 21.89 -18.34
N THR A 3 9.25 22.70 -18.93
CA THR A 3 8.11 23.32 -18.21
C THR A 3 6.73 22.84 -18.67
N ASN A 4 6.65 21.83 -19.54
CA ASN A 4 5.35 21.39 -20.07
C ASN A 4 4.72 20.23 -19.29
N GLN A 5 5.51 19.30 -18.75
CA GLN A 5 4.93 18.10 -18.12
C GLN A 5 4.37 18.35 -16.71
N THR A 6 4.97 19.26 -15.94
CA THR A 6 4.49 19.59 -14.58
C THR A 6 3.12 20.28 -14.62
N SER A 7 2.92 21.15 -15.61
CA SER A 7 1.66 21.89 -15.80
C SER A 7 0.52 20.98 -16.28
N GLU A 8 0.81 20.01 -17.15
CA GLU A 8 -0.20 19.05 -17.63
C GLU A 8 -0.73 18.16 -16.50
N LEU A 9 0.14 17.75 -15.57
CA LEU A 9 -0.26 16.94 -14.41
C LEU A 9 -1.16 17.72 -13.44
N GLU A 10 -0.89 19.00 -13.19
CA GLU A 10 -1.77 19.84 -12.36
C GLU A 10 -3.14 20.05 -13.01
N ILE A 11 -3.19 20.25 -14.33
CA ILE A 11 -4.44 20.40 -15.07
C ILE A 11 -5.25 19.10 -15.07
N LEU A 12 -4.60 17.95 -15.22
CA LEU A 12 -5.26 16.64 -15.13
C LEU A 12 -5.77 16.36 -13.72
N GLN A 13 -5.02 16.72 -12.68
CA GLN A 13 -5.47 16.59 -11.29
C GLN A 13 -6.64 17.53 -10.97
N MET A 14 -6.63 18.77 -11.46
CA MET A 14 -7.77 19.67 -11.35
C MET A 14 -9.00 19.12 -12.05
N LYS A 15 -8.88 18.61 -13.28
CA LYS A 15 -9.99 18.00 -14.03
C LYS A 15 -10.54 16.75 -13.34
N ALA A 16 -9.67 15.88 -12.83
CA ALA A 16 -10.09 14.69 -12.09
C ALA A 16 -10.89 15.05 -10.82
N ASN A 17 -10.45 16.07 -10.08
CA ASN A 17 -11.16 16.56 -8.90
C ASN A 17 -12.51 17.22 -9.29
N GLN A 18 -12.57 17.93 -10.41
CA GLN A 18 -13.79 18.59 -10.90
C GLN A 18 -14.86 17.57 -11.32
N VAL A 19 -14.48 16.46 -11.97
CA VAL A 19 -15.38 15.36 -12.33
C VAL A 19 -15.97 14.67 -11.09
N THR A 20 -15.20 14.56 -9.99
CA THR A 20 -15.72 14.01 -8.72
C THR A 20 -16.70 14.95 -8.00
N ASP A 21 -16.62 16.26 -8.27
CA ASP A 21 -17.43 17.28 -7.61
C ASP A 21 -18.73 17.55 -8.38
N GLU A 22 -18.73 17.44 -9.71
CA GLU A 22 -19.94 17.49 -10.55
C GLU A 22 -20.85 16.26 -10.33
N GLY A 23 -20.28 15.10 -10.02
CA GLY A 23 -21.05 13.92 -9.61
C GLY A 23 -21.77 14.06 -8.25
N LYS A 24 -21.34 15.01 -7.40
CA LYS A 24 -21.96 15.30 -6.09
C LYS A 24 -22.89 16.52 -6.10
N LYS A 25 -22.73 17.44 -7.08
CA LYS A 25 -23.57 18.65 -7.23
C LYS A 25 -24.83 18.44 -8.07
N GLY A 26 -25.12 17.21 -8.48
CA GLY A 26 -26.44 16.79 -8.98
C GLY A 26 -27.47 16.78 -7.84
N GLY A 27 -27.89 17.97 -7.40
CA GLY A 27 -28.97 18.16 -6.44
C GLY A 27 -30.19 17.34 -6.84
N LYS A 28 -30.77 16.64 -5.85
CA LYS A 28 -31.90 15.72 -5.96
C LYS A 28 -32.94 16.23 -6.95
N THR A 29 -33.16 15.49 -8.04
CA THR A 29 -34.20 15.79 -9.03
C THR A 29 -35.58 15.79 -8.36
N GLY A 30 -36.56 16.51 -8.92
CA GLY A 30 -37.91 16.62 -8.31
C GLY A 30 -38.58 15.27 -7.98
N ILE A 31 -38.23 14.22 -8.72
CA ILE A 31 -38.66 12.83 -8.47
C ILE A 31 -38.04 12.26 -7.19
N GLN A 32 -36.76 12.53 -6.89
CA GLN A 32 -36.08 12.12 -5.65
C GLN A 32 -36.73 12.79 -4.42
N HIS A 33 -37.16 14.04 -4.55
CA HIS A 33 -37.90 14.75 -3.48
C HIS A 33 -39.32 14.19 -3.29
N TRP A 34 -40.01 13.87 -4.38
CA TRP A 34 -41.35 13.30 -4.35
C TRP A 34 -41.37 11.88 -3.75
N PHE A 35 -40.39 11.03 -4.08
CA PHE A 35 -40.23 9.70 -3.46
C PHE A 35 -39.89 9.77 -1.96
N ALA A 36 -39.08 10.74 -1.51
CA ALA A 36 -38.74 10.91 -0.10
C ALA A 36 -39.92 11.31 0.78
N PHE A 37 -40.95 11.96 0.22
CA PHE A 37 -42.14 12.38 0.96
C PHE A 37 -43.18 11.25 1.10
N TYR A 38 -43.18 10.27 0.19
CA TYR A 38 -44.23 9.23 0.13
C TYR A 38 -43.79 7.85 0.64
N GLU A 39 -42.50 7.60 0.86
CA GLU A 39 -42.00 6.29 1.31
C GLU A 39 -40.94 6.44 2.43
N PRO A 40 -41.34 6.53 3.71
CA PRO A 40 -40.43 6.90 4.81
C PRO A 40 -39.44 5.80 5.21
N GLN A 41 -39.55 4.60 4.65
CA GLN A 41 -38.80 3.42 5.12
C GLN A 41 -38.23 2.58 3.98
N ARG A 42 -37.39 3.20 3.16
CA ARG A 42 -36.26 2.49 2.58
C ARG A 42 -35.01 3.22 3.00
N GLY A 43 -34.41 2.73 4.09
CA GLY A 43 -33.03 3.03 4.40
C GLY A 43 -32.25 2.75 3.13
N ALA A 44 -31.80 3.82 2.47
CA ALA A 44 -30.72 3.70 1.53
C ALA A 44 -29.65 2.97 2.33
N THR A 45 -29.36 1.73 1.95
CA THR A 45 -28.05 1.17 2.19
C THR A 45 -27.14 2.16 1.50
N ASP A 46 -26.71 3.17 2.26
CA ASP A 46 -25.70 4.10 1.84
C ASP A 46 -24.66 3.22 1.16
N PHE A 47 -24.31 3.58 -0.07
CA PHE A 47 -23.10 3.13 -0.70
C PHE A 47 -21.95 3.62 0.18
N LYS A 48 -21.72 2.90 1.28
CA LYS A 48 -20.86 3.28 2.40
C LYS A 48 -19.51 2.58 2.33
N THR A 49 -19.18 1.94 1.20
CA THR A 49 -18.01 1.06 1.10
C THR A 49 -17.03 1.44 -0.01
N ASP A 50 -17.03 2.68 -0.50
CA ASP A 50 -16.05 3.08 -1.53
C ASP A 50 -15.27 4.37 -1.20
N SER A 51 -15.76 5.20 -0.29
CA SER A 51 -15.01 6.41 0.11
C SER A 51 -13.67 6.06 0.79
N ALA A 52 -13.63 4.97 1.57
CA ALA A 52 -12.41 4.54 2.23
C ALA A 52 -11.34 4.00 1.26
N ALA A 53 -11.74 3.32 0.18
CA ALA A 53 -10.80 2.75 -0.80
C ALA A 53 -10.04 3.82 -1.60
N TRP A 54 -10.63 5.00 -1.74
CA TRP A 54 -10.11 6.10 -2.56
C TRP A 54 -9.71 7.35 -1.74
N ARG A 55 -9.77 7.31 -0.41
CA ARG A 55 -9.23 8.38 0.44
C ARG A 55 -7.70 8.39 0.35
N ASN A 56 -7.15 9.55 0.00
CA ASN A 56 -5.71 9.78 -0.05
C ASN A 56 -5.19 10.18 1.35
N ASN A 57 -4.04 9.62 1.72
CA ASN A 57 -3.14 10.06 2.81
C ASN A 57 -3.46 9.67 4.27
N GLU A 58 -4.21 8.61 4.53
CA GLU A 58 -4.31 8.04 5.90
C GLU A 58 -3.38 6.84 6.12
N ASP A 59 -2.76 6.32 5.05
CA ASP A 59 -1.95 5.10 5.08
C ASP A 59 -0.46 5.40 4.88
N GLY A 60 0.31 5.24 5.96
CA GLY A 60 1.76 5.18 5.90
C GLY A 60 2.41 6.53 5.60
N LYS A 61 2.75 7.28 6.66
CA LYS A 61 3.87 8.22 6.61
C LYS A 61 5.02 7.47 5.92
N VAL A 62 5.34 7.82 4.68
CA VAL A 62 6.54 7.33 4.00
C VAL A 62 7.66 7.66 4.96
N VAL A 63 8.19 6.64 5.64
CA VAL A 63 9.22 6.82 6.64
C VAL A 63 10.48 7.19 5.87
N ASN A 64 10.63 8.48 5.58
CA ASN A 64 11.85 9.09 5.03
C ASN A 64 12.90 9.25 6.15
N THR A 65 12.96 8.27 7.03
CA THR A 65 14.12 8.03 7.87
C THR A 65 14.57 6.67 7.46
N GLN A 66 15.63 6.63 6.64
CA GLN A 66 16.45 5.43 6.47
C GLN A 66 16.61 4.75 7.84
N PRO A 67 16.65 3.40 7.90
CA PRO A 67 16.70 2.69 9.15
C PRO A 67 17.82 3.25 10.02
N THR A 68 17.44 4.01 11.05
CA THR A 68 18.36 4.36 12.12
C THR A 68 18.78 3.00 12.66
N ARG A 69 20.08 2.68 12.56
CA ARG A 69 20.65 1.50 13.20
C ARG A 69 20.39 1.62 14.69
N VAL A 70 19.26 1.12 15.15
CA VAL A 70 19.01 0.90 16.57
C VAL A 70 19.84 -0.34 16.88
N VAL A 71 21.08 -0.10 17.31
CA VAL A 71 21.92 -1.15 17.88
C VAL A 71 21.26 -1.54 19.19
N ASP A 72 20.33 -2.50 19.12
CA ASP A 72 19.81 -3.15 20.32
C ASP A 72 20.92 -4.01 20.92
N ASN A 73 21.51 -3.52 22.00
CA ASN A 73 22.57 -4.20 22.73
C ASN A 73 22.01 -5.21 23.76
N ARG A 74 20.74 -5.61 23.67
CA ARG A 74 20.07 -6.43 24.70
C ARG A 74 19.82 -7.89 24.33
N ASN A 75 20.18 -8.37 23.14
CA ASN A 75 20.03 -9.81 22.88
C ASN A 75 20.90 -10.34 21.73
N GLY A 76 21.78 -11.29 22.04
CA GLY A 76 22.14 -12.35 21.10
C GLY A 76 23.63 -12.62 20.89
N ALA A 77 24.30 -13.15 21.90
CA ALA A 77 25.38 -14.14 21.77
C ALA A 77 26.46 -13.89 20.71
N GLY A 78 27.21 -12.79 20.85
CA GLY A 78 28.62 -12.84 20.44
C GLY A 78 29.35 -13.83 21.35
N PRO A 79 30.38 -14.56 20.86
CA PRO A 79 31.01 -15.65 21.59
C PRO A 79 31.42 -15.16 22.97
N THR A 80 30.70 -15.65 23.98
CA THR A 80 30.98 -15.41 25.37
C THR A 80 32.32 -16.07 25.67
N THR A 81 33.37 -15.25 25.69
CA THR A 81 34.63 -15.50 26.39
C THR A 81 35.66 -16.42 25.73
N GLY A 82 35.38 -16.99 24.55
CA GLY A 82 36.37 -17.67 23.71
C GLY A 82 35.90 -17.62 22.28
N GLY A 83 36.79 -17.31 21.31
CA GLY A 83 36.44 -17.08 19.89
C GLY A 83 35.50 -18.11 19.26
N TYR A 84 35.05 -17.83 18.04
CA TYR A 84 34.09 -18.70 17.34
C TYR A 84 34.59 -20.13 17.16
N VAL A 85 35.90 -20.34 17.16
CA VAL A 85 36.57 -21.63 17.04
C VAL A 85 37.35 -21.95 18.31
N GLN A 86 37.06 -23.09 18.91
CA GLN A 86 37.85 -23.62 20.02
C GLN A 86 39.24 -24.05 19.51
N ARG A 87 40.29 -23.42 20.02
CA ARG A 87 41.69 -23.73 19.67
C ARG A 87 42.15 -25.03 20.33
N ILE A 88 42.64 -25.98 19.55
CA ILE A 88 43.19 -27.26 20.03
C ILE A 88 44.67 -27.33 19.68
N THR A 89 45.01 -27.17 18.39
CA THR A 89 46.39 -27.30 17.90
C THR A 89 47.14 -25.97 17.79
N HIS A 90 46.44 -24.84 17.87
CA HIS A 90 47.02 -23.49 17.73
C HIS A 90 47.78 -23.33 16.40
N ASP A 91 47.24 -23.89 15.31
CA ASP A 91 47.81 -23.83 13.98
C ASP A 91 47.16 -22.71 13.12
N ALA A 92 47.83 -22.35 12.03
CA ALA A 92 47.34 -21.29 11.13
C ALA A 92 45.98 -21.61 10.50
N ARG A 93 45.59 -22.89 10.44
CA ARG A 93 44.29 -23.31 9.93
C ARG A 93 43.18 -22.98 10.93
N GLU A 94 43.39 -23.18 12.23
CA GLU A 94 42.46 -22.73 13.27
C GLU A 94 42.28 -21.20 13.25
N ASP A 95 43.35 -20.45 12.98
CA ASP A 95 43.27 -18.99 12.81
C ASP A 95 42.44 -18.60 11.57
N GLU A 96 42.60 -19.28 10.43
CA GLU A 96 41.78 -19.04 9.23
C GLU A 96 40.30 -19.40 9.47
N MET A 97 40.03 -20.48 10.21
CA MET A 97 38.67 -20.85 10.58
C MET A 97 38.02 -19.79 11.49
N GLU A 98 38.77 -19.23 12.43
CA GLU A 98 38.30 -18.13 13.28
C GLU A 98 37.98 -16.89 12.45
N GLU A 99 38.85 -16.51 11.51
CA GLU A 99 38.63 -15.37 10.61
C GLU A 99 37.39 -15.58 9.72
N ASN A 100 37.29 -16.76 9.11
CA ASN A 100 36.15 -17.12 8.27
C ASN A 100 34.83 -17.10 9.07
N MET A 101 34.84 -17.57 10.31
CA MET A 101 33.65 -17.52 11.18
C MET A 101 33.28 -16.10 11.61
N GLN A 102 34.25 -15.22 11.81
CA GLN A 102 33.99 -13.79 12.03
C GLN A 102 33.31 -13.14 10.82
N GLN A 103 33.78 -13.46 9.61
CA GLN A 103 33.15 -12.99 8.37
C GLN A 103 31.72 -13.54 8.25
N VAL A 104 31.51 -14.83 8.53
CA VAL A 104 30.17 -15.44 8.55
C VAL A 104 29.25 -14.73 9.56
N SER A 105 29.73 -14.40 10.76
CA SER A 105 28.95 -13.64 11.74
C SER A 105 28.52 -12.26 11.21
N SER A 106 29.39 -11.58 10.46
CA SER A 106 29.05 -10.31 9.81
C SER A 106 27.98 -10.50 8.73
N ILE A 107 28.12 -11.53 7.89
CA ILE A 107 27.13 -11.86 6.85
C ILE A 107 25.77 -12.22 7.47
N ILE A 108 25.75 -12.98 8.57
CA ILE A 108 24.52 -13.30 9.31
C ILE A 108 23.85 -12.02 9.82
N GLY A 109 24.63 -11.05 10.31
CA GLY A 109 24.11 -9.73 10.70
C GLY A 109 23.43 -9.01 9.53
N ASN A 110 24.02 -9.04 8.35
CA ASN A 110 23.42 -8.45 7.14
C ASN A 110 22.17 -9.22 6.68
N LEU A 111 22.19 -10.55 6.71
CA LEU A 111 21.04 -11.40 6.39
C LEU A 111 19.87 -11.13 7.34
N LYS A 112 20.14 -10.92 8.64
CA LYS A 112 19.12 -10.54 9.63
C LYS A 112 18.47 -9.21 9.26
N ASN A 113 19.26 -8.21 8.90
CA ASN A 113 18.71 -6.90 8.51
C ASN A 113 17.88 -7.03 7.23
N MET A 114 18.37 -7.74 6.21
CA MET A 114 17.59 -7.99 4.99
C MET A 114 16.29 -8.76 5.28
N ALA A 115 16.29 -9.71 6.21
CA ALA A 115 15.08 -10.42 6.60
C ALA A 115 14.05 -9.49 7.28
N ILE A 116 14.50 -8.55 8.10
CA ILE A 116 13.64 -7.55 8.76
C ILE A 116 13.07 -6.57 7.72
N ASP A 117 13.92 -6.05 6.83
CA ASP A 117 13.51 -5.10 5.80
C ASP A 117 12.53 -5.76 4.82
N MET A 118 12.84 -6.97 4.36
CA MET A 118 11.94 -7.74 3.49
C MET A 118 10.63 -8.08 4.21
N GLY A 119 10.65 -8.43 5.49
CA GLY A 119 9.43 -8.69 6.26
C GLY A 119 8.53 -7.46 6.34
N SER A 120 9.10 -6.30 6.66
CA SER A 120 8.35 -5.04 6.75
C SER A 120 7.80 -4.60 5.39
N GLU A 121 8.57 -4.79 4.33
CA GLU A 121 8.15 -4.49 2.96
C GLU A 121 7.03 -5.43 2.49
N ILE A 122 7.08 -6.73 2.82
CA ILE A 122 6.00 -7.69 2.54
C ILE A 122 4.71 -7.25 3.25
N ASP A 123 4.78 -6.85 4.52
CA ASP A 123 3.59 -6.40 5.26
C ASP A 123 2.98 -5.14 4.63
N SER A 124 3.81 -4.18 4.23
CA SER A 124 3.39 -2.97 3.51
C SER A 124 2.73 -3.31 2.16
N GLN A 125 3.34 -4.22 1.39
CA GLN A 125 2.80 -4.67 0.12
C GLN A 125 1.49 -5.44 0.28
N ASN A 126 1.33 -6.25 1.33
CA ASN A 126 0.07 -6.94 1.62
C ASN A 126 -1.08 -5.94 1.84
N GLN A 127 -0.87 -4.89 2.64
CA GLN A 127 -1.86 -3.83 2.81
C GLN A 127 -2.17 -3.10 1.49
N GLN A 128 -1.15 -2.88 0.66
CA GLN A 128 -1.34 -2.30 -0.67
C GLN A 128 -2.18 -3.19 -1.59
N LEU A 129 -1.94 -4.51 -1.58
CA LEU A 129 -2.72 -5.48 -2.35
C LEU A 129 -4.18 -5.49 -1.91
N ASP A 130 -4.47 -5.41 -0.61
CA ASP A 130 -5.84 -5.33 -0.12
C ASP A 130 -6.57 -4.09 -0.67
N ARG A 131 -5.90 -2.93 -0.67
CA ARG A 131 -6.46 -1.71 -1.28
C ARG A 131 -6.67 -1.85 -2.78
N ILE A 132 -5.73 -2.47 -3.50
CA ILE A 132 -5.86 -2.74 -4.94
C ILE A 132 -7.06 -3.65 -5.19
N ASN A 133 -7.24 -4.70 -4.39
CA ASN A 133 -8.38 -5.61 -4.51
C ASN A 133 -9.71 -4.88 -4.27
N MET A 134 -9.79 -4.01 -3.27
CA MET A 134 -10.97 -3.17 -3.05
C MET A 134 -11.27 -2.26 -4.26
N LYS A 135 -10.24 -1.58 -4.79
CA LYS A 135 -10.37 -0.72 -5.98
C LYS A 135 -10.78 -1.52 -7.21
N ALA A 136 -10.26 -2.73 -7.39
CA ALA A 136 -10.61 -3.62 -8.49
C ALA A 136 -12.08 -4.05 -8.43
N GLN A 137 -12.59 -4.43 -7.25
CA GLN A 137 -14.01 -4.79 -7.05
C GLN A 137 -14.95 -3.60 -7.32
N SER A 138 -14.58 -2.40 -6.86
CA SER A 138 -15.30 -1.16 -7.16
C SER A 138 -15.34 -0.91 -8.67
N ASN A 139 -14.18 -0.97 -9.34
CA ASN A 139 -14.08 -0.78 -10.78
C ASN A 139 -14.92 -1.79 -11.57
N GLU A 140 -14.91 -3.07 -11.18
CA GLU A 140 -15.74 -4.10 -11.80
C GLU A 140 -17.23 -3.71 -11.73
N THR A 141 -17.69 -3.30 -10.56
CA THR A 141 -19.08 -2.85 -10.36
C THR A 141 -19.41 -1.63 -11.21
N HIS A 142 -18.48 -0.67 -11.32
CA HIS A 142 -18.64 0.51 -12.17
C HIS A 142 -18.74 0.14 -13.66
N ILE A 143 -17.90 -0.78 -14.13
CA ILE A 143 -17.91 -1.24 -15.53
C ILE A 143 -19.21 -1.98 -15.84
N VAL A 144 -19.65 -2.90 -14.99
CA VAL A 144 -20.91 -3.64 -15.17
C VAL A 144 -22.09 -2.67 -15.24
N ASN A 145 -22.17 -1.69 -14.33
CA ASN A 145 -23.23 -0.69 -14.32
C ASN A 145 -23.19 0.22 -15.55
N ALA A 146 -22.01 0.67 -15.97
CA ALA A 146 -21.84 1.47 -17.17
C ALA A 146 -22.24 0.70 -18.43
N ASN A 147 -21.84 -0.57 -18.53
CA ASN A 147 -22.22 -1.45 -19.63
C ASN A 147 -23.74 -1.66 -19.67
N ALA A 148 -24.37 -1.96 -18.53
CA ALA A 148 -25.83 -2.11 -18.45
C ALA A 148 -26.58 -0.84 -18.88
N ARG A 149 -26.06 0.35 -18.55
CA ARG A 149 -26.62 1.63 -19.03
C ARG A 149 -26.42 1.80 -20.54
N ALA A 150 -25.23 1.50 -21.05
CA ALA A 150 -24.93 1.58 -22.48
C ALA A 150 -25.81 0.61 -23.30
N SER A 151 -25.98 -0.64 -22.86
CA SER A 151 -26.87 -1.61 -23.51
C SER A 151 -28.32 -1.14 -23.55
N LYS A 152 -28.83 -0.53 -22.47
CA LYS A 152 -30.19 0.07 -22.46
C LYS A 152 -30.34 1.23 -23.43
N LEU A 153 -29.29 2.04 -23.62
CA LEU A 153 -29.31 3.15 -24.58
C LEU A 153 -29.23 2.64 -26.03
N LEU A 154 -28.45 1.59 -26.27
CA LEU A 154 -28.32 0.96 -27.59
C LEU A 154 -29.60 0.19 -27.98
N GLY A 155 -30.26 -0.48 -27.04
CA GLY A 155 -31.51 -1.21 -27.27
C GLY A 155 -32.76 -0.32 -27.41
N LYS A 156 -32.65 1.00 -27.20
CA LYS A 156 -33.74 1.97 -27.36
C LYS A 156 -33.85 2.57 -28.77
N LYS A 157 -33.13 2.03 -29.76
CA LYS A 157 -33.06 2.57 -31.12
C LYS A 157 -34.11 2.06 -32.11
N GLU A 158 -35.14 1.35 -31.67
CA GLU A 158 -36.30 0.97 -32.49
C GLU A 158 -37.62 1.44 -31.88
#